data_AF-A0A1Z5JI29-F1
#
_entry.id   AF-A0A1Z5JI29-F1
#
_cell.length_a   1.000
_cell.length_b   1.000
_cell.length_c   1.000
_cell.angle_alpha   90.00
_cell.angle_beta   90.00
_cell.angle_gamma   90.00
#
_symmetry.space_group_name_H-M   'P 1'
#
loop_
_entity.id
_entity.type
_entity.pdbx_description
1 polymer ?
#
loop_
_entity_poly.entity_id
_entity_poly.type
_entity_poly.pdbx_seq_one_letter_code
_entity_poly.pdbx_strand_id
1 'polypeptide(L)'
;MHMSYEIPESYQPVCFTSLPTEVQTIFHDLSRRAFEFPIRLYSVEAVEAAALLLSEDVKKAVSAHPVLARTFRSNELLATLLNAFSIALAPSYHIETIRYLIEMNPHMLLKDYGSGIESSPLYTLTLDYNKSTLLPWIAERYPWILQNEACQRLPPHLEMMESYLNEHVGLETLRKFYEVYPQGLREKHEDKGYPLSVSLEGPLAPDAEFFFWMAHQYPEAAYFKKNSVSILYTACYALALGEYQCMLSMNAICRFLISEHPTLVRQTTDEGYLPIHTLTTRCHQPMVQEIAVLLLQAYPECVHVMAGAEYPALPTVRFIQQIHPLIRQEIETDEEISELSKASQNISTAAALSIGHESNHAALFSCLFGSLSEVFGSWSNLYICEVLLARKKQIQELITDTCRTLETDYEESDDDESDDEQDDNDDDLIDD
;
A
#
# COMPACT_ATOMS: atom_id res chain seq x y z
N MET A 1 12.06 9.64 -23.33
CA MET A 1 12.10 10.86 -24.16
C MET A 1 11.82 12.02 -23.21
N HIS A 2 12.85 12.73 -22.74
CA HIS A 2 12.66 13.84 -21.81
C HIS A 2 12.00 15.00 -22.57
N MET A 3 10.71 15.24 -22.31
CA MET A 3 10.08 16.48 -22.74
C MET A 3 10.50 17.55 -21.74
N SER A 4 11.54 18.31 -22.06
CA SER A 4 11.82 19.55 -21.35
C SER A 4 10.72 20.55 -21.71
N TYR A 5 9.73 20.68 -20.83
CA TYR A 5 8.73 21.74 -20.96
C TYR A 5 9.44 23.08 -20.71
N GLU A 6 9.78 23.79 -21.79
CA GLU A 6 10.26 25.16 -21.69
C GLU A 6 9.17 25.99 -21.00
N ILE A 7 9.50 26.56 -19.84
CA ILE A 7 8.61 27.46 -19.10
C ILE A 7 8.51 28.74 -19.92
N PRO A 8 7.31 29.11 -20.43
CA PRO A 8 7.19 30.36 -21.17
C PRO A 8 7.63 31.53 -20.28
N GLU A 9 8.33 32.52 -20.84
CA GLU A 9 8.87 33.67 -20.09
C GLU A 9 7.81 34.38 -19.22
N SER A 10 6.54 34.37 -19.68
CA SER A 10 5.40 34.91 -18.94
C SER A 10 5.18 34.27 -17.57
N TYR A 11 5.61 33.02 -17.37
CA TYR A 11 5.45 32.27 -16.12
C TYR A 11 6.68 32.27 -15.23
N GLN A 12 7.79 32.89 -15.66
CA GLN A 12 8.99 32.97 -14.85
C GLN A 12 8.73 33.72 -13.52
N PRO A 13 9.21 33.19 -12.39
CA PRO A 13 9.05 33.86 -11.10
C PRO A 13 9.69 35.24 -11.09
N VAL A 14 8.99 36.22 -10.51
CA VAL A 14 9.45 37.61 -10.39
C VAL A 14 9.81 37.89 -8.93
N CYS A 15 11.03 38.37 -8.70
CA CYS A 15 11.44 38.71 -7.33
C CYS A 15 10.66 39.93 -6.83
N PHE A 16 10.14 39.85 -5.61
CA PHE A 16 9.35 40.92 -4.97
C PHE A 16 10.03 42.30 -5.04
N THR A 17 11.35 42.37 -4.84
CA THR A 17 12.11 43.63 -4.86
C THR A 17 12.18 44.28 -6.24
N SER A 18 11.88 43.53 -7.31
CA SER A 18 11.86 44.06 -8.69
C SER A 18 10.53 44.71 -9.06
N LEU A 19 9.49 44.59 -8.22
CA LEU A 19 8.17 45.16 -8.48
C LEU A 19 8.12 46.65 -8.15
N PRO A 20 7.20 47.42 -8.75
CA PRO A 20 6.86 48.76 -8.28
C PRO A 20 6.37 48.75 -6.83
N THR A 21 6.69 49.79 -6.04
CA THR A 21 6.35 49.90 -4.61
C THR A 21 4.85 49.74 -4.32
N GLU A 22 3.99 50.23 -5.21
CA GLU A 22 2.54 50.05 -5.10
C GLU A 22 2.15 48.56 -5.17
N VAL A 23 2.68 47.83 -6.16
CA VAL A 23 2.42 46.38 -6.34
C VAL A 23 3.03 45.57 -5.19
N GLN A 24 4.21 45.96 -4.70
CA GLN A 24 4.81 45.37 -3.50
C GLN A 24 3.90 45.51 -2.27
N THR A 25 3.28 46.67 -2.10
CA THR A 25 2.38 46.94 -0.97
C THR A 25 1.12 46.08 -1.06
N ILE A 26 0.54 45.94 -2.27
CA ILE A 26 -0.60 45.05 -2.53
C ILE A 26 -0.23 43.59 -2.22
N PHE A 27 0.91 43.10 -2.73
CA PHE A 27 1.36 41.74 -2.47
C PHE A 27 1.53 41.47 -0.97
N HIS A 28 2.20 42.39 -0.26
CA HIS A 28 2.43 42.26 1.18
C HIS A 28 1.12 42.19 1.96
N ASP A 29 0.18 43.10 1.67
CA ASP A 29 -1.08 43.15 2.39
C ASP A 29 -1.91 41.88 2.15
N LEU A 30 -2.01 41.41 0.91
CA LEU A 30 -2.73 40.18 0.58
C LEU A 30 -2.10 38.94 1.22
N SER A 31 -0.77 38.77 1.12
CA SER A 31 -0.07 37.64 1.75
C SER A 31 -0.25 37.63 3.26
N ARG A 32 -0.14 38.80 3.90
CA ARG A 32 -0.35 38.95 5.34
C ARG A 32 -1.79 38.63 5.74
N ARG A 33 -2.79 39.17 5.02
CA ARG A 33 -4.21 38.88 5.28
C ARG A 33 -4.57 37.40 5.11
N ALA A 34 -3.93 36.71 4.17
CA ALA A 34 -4.10 35.27 3.98
C ALA A 34 -3.48 34.47 5.13
N PHE A 35 -2.30 34.88 5.60
CA PHE A 35 -1.61 34.20 6.70
C PHE A 35 -2.24 34.45 8.07
N GLU A 36 -2.52 35.72 8.37
CA GLU A 36 -3.16 36.18 9.60
C GLU A 36 -4.68 35.99 9.56
N PHE A 37 -5.20 35.21 8.60
CA PHE A 37 -6.63 35.06 8.39
C PHE A 37 -7.30 34.63 9.72
N PRO A 38 -8.27 35.39 10.22
CA PRO A 38 -8.62 35.39 11.62
C PRO A 38 -9.40 34.12 12.01
N ILE A 39 -8.69 33.13 12.53
CA ILE A 39 -9.29 31.92 13.14
C ILE A 39 -10.11 32.29 14.38
N ARG A 40 -9.80 33.44 15.02
CA ARG A 40 -10.45 33.89 16.26
C ARG A 40 -11.83 34.54 16.05
N LEU A 41 -12.42 34.48 14.85
CA LEU A 41 -13.79 34.93 14.63
C LEU A 41 -14.77 33.91 15.25
N TYR A 42 -15.75 34.40 16.00
CA TYR A 42 -16.63 33.57 16.85
C TYR A 42 -17.74 32.81 16.11
N SER A 43 -17.94 33.00 14.80
CA SER A 43 -18.96 32.27 14.03
C SER A 43 -18.43 31.80 12.67
N VAL A 44 -18.90 30.63 12.24
CA VAL A 44 -18.54 29.98 10.95
C VAL A 44 -18.91 30.89 9.77
N GLU A 45 -20.06 31.56 9.84
CA GLU A 45 -20.55 32.46 8.80
C GLU A 45 -19.67 33.71 8.65
N ALA A 46 -19.14 34.24 9.76
CA ALA A 46 -18.24 35.39 9.72
C ALA A 46 -16.90 35.02 9.09
N VAL A 47 -16.38 33.82 9.38
CA VAL A 47 -15.16 33.28 8.75
C VAL A 47 -15.38 33.09 7.26
N GLU A 48 -16.50 32.48 6.85
CA GLU A 48 -16.84 32.27 5.45
C GLU A 48 -16.96 33.59 4.68
N ALA A 49 -17.70 34.56 5.22
CA ALA A 49 -17.85 35.88 4.61
C ALA A 49 -16.51 36.62 4.48
N ALA A 50 -15.65 36.56 5.50
CA ALA A 50 -14.31 37.14 5.44
C ALA A 50 -13.42 36.45 4.38
N ALA A 51 -13.55 35.13 4.24
CA ALA A 51 -12.77 34.37 3.26
C ALA A 51 -13.21 34.67 1.83
N LEU A 52 -14.52 34.84 1.61
CA LEU A 52 -15.08 35.26 0.33
C LEU A 52 -14.59 36.66 -0.06
N LEU A 53 -14.64 37.62 0.88
CA LEU A 53 -14.12 38.99 0.64
C LEU A 53 -12.63 38.98 0.31
N LEU A 54 -11.82 38.20 1.03
CA LEU A 54 -10.40 38.06 0.73
C LEU A 54 -10.18 37.40 -0.64
N SER A 55 -10.97 36.38 -0.99
CA SER A 55 -10.91 35.73 -2.31
C SER A 55 -11.21 36.72 -3.44
N GLU A 56 -12.25 37.55 -3.30
CA GLU A 56 -12.60 38.59 -4.26
C GLU A 56 -11.49 39.65 -4.39
N ASP A 57 -10.91 40.10 -3.27
CA ASP A 57 -9.80 41.05 -3.26
C ASP A 57 -8.58 40.50 -4.00
N VAL A 58 -8.21 39.23 -3.76
CA VAL A 58 -7.11 38.56 -4.46
C VAL A 58 -7.40 38.46 -5.95
N LYS A 59 -8.58 37.99 -6.34
CA LYS A 59 -8.97 37.88 -7.76
C LYS A 59 -8.91 39.23 -8.46
N LYS A 60 -9.42 40.28 -7.83
CA LYS A 60 -9.38 41.65 -8.35
C LYS A 60 -7.94 42.14 -8.51
N ALA A 61 -7.11 41.98 -7.48
CA ALA A 61 -5.73 42.44 -7.49
C ALA A 61 -4.87 41.69 -8.52
N VAL A 62 -4.98 40.37 -8.59
CA VAL A 62 -4.25 39.52 -9.55
C VAL A 62 -4.72 39.78 -10.98
N SER A 63 -6.02 40.03 -11.19
CA SER A 63 -6.53 40.41 -12.51
C SER A 63 -6.00 41.77 -12.96
N ALA A 64 -5.86 42.74 -12.04
CA ALA A 64 -5.27 44.04 -12.33
C ALA A 64 -3.74 43.98 -12.50
N HIS A 65 -3.07 43.10 -11.75
CA HIS A 65 -1.62 42.93 -11.74
C HIS A 65 -1.24 41.45 -11.81
N PRO A 66 -1.27 40.80 -12.99
CA PRO A 66 -0.98 39.37 -13.14
C PRO A 66 0.40 38.95 -12.61
N VAL A 67 1.35 39.90 -12.54
CA VAL A 67 2.67 39.68 -11.93
C VAL A 67 2.60 39.19 -10.48
N LEU A 68 1.53 39.51 -9.74
CA LEU A 68 1.32 39.07 -8.35
C LEU A 68 1.29 37.55 -8.23
N ALA A 69 0.69 36.84 -9.20
CA ALA A 69 0.60 35.38 -9.19
C ALA A 69 1.95 34.68 -9.40
N ARG A 70 2.97 35.39 -9.93
CA ARG A 70 4.33 34.88 -10.14
C ARG A 70 5.36 35.53 -9.21
N THR A 71 4.92 36.39 -8.30
CA THR A 71 5.82 37.10 -7.38
C THR A 71 6.28 36.18 -6.27
N PHE A 72 7.59 36.22 -5.97
CA PHE A 72 8.14 35.51 -4.82
C PHE A 72 9.07 36.36 -3.95
N ARG A 73 9.16 36.02 -2.67
CA ARG A 73 10.14 36.52 -1.68
C ARG A 73 11.06 35.39 -1.26
N SER A 74 12.36 35.66 -1.22
CA SER A 74 13.35 34.70 -0.72
C SER A 74 13.31 34.63 0.81
N ASN A 75 13.43 33.43 1.38
CA ASN A 75 13.62 33.17 2.82
C ASN A 75 12.48 33.64 3.75
N GLU A 76 11.24 33.73 3.25
CA GLU A 76 10.06 34.03 4.07
C GLU A 76 9.03 32.91 3.98
N LEU A 77 8.33 32.61 5.08
CA LEU A 77 7.18 31.68 5.09
C LEU A 77 6.08 32.11 4.10
N LEU A 78 5.96 33.41 3.85
CA LEU A 78 5.03 34.01 2.89
C LEU A 78 5.67 34.29 1.54
N ALA A 79 6.48 33.33 1.09
CA ALA A 79 7.26 33.51 -0.11
C ALA A 79 6.41 33.81 -1.34
N THR A 80 5.19 33.26 -1.48
CA THR A 80 4.28 33.56 -2.60
C THR A 80 2.84 33.69 -2.11
N LEU A 81 1.97 34.32 -2.90
CA LEU A 81 0.52 34.32 -2.59
C LEU A 81 -0.01 32.88 -2.53
N LEU A 82 0.39 32.02 -3.47
CA LEU A 82 0.00 30.62 -3.47
C LEU A 82 0.44 29.92 -2.18
N ASN A 83 1.67 30.15 -1.72
CA ASN A 83 2.15 29.59 -0.47
C ASN A 83 1.36 30.11 0.74
N ALA A 84 1.13 31.42 0.79
CA ALA A 84 0.38 32.06 1.88
C ALA A 84 -1.02 31.46 2.05
N PHE A 85 -1.73 31.21 0.94
CA PHE A 85 -3.03 30.53 0.99
C PHE A 85 -2.92 29.02 1.25
N SER A 86 -1.83 28.38 0.84
CA SER A 86 -1.61 26.95 1.09
C SER A 86 -1.31 26.66 2.57
N ILE A 87 -0.62 27.56 3.28
CA ILE A 87 -0.34 27.41 4.72
C ILE A 87 -1.45 27.99 5.61
N ALA A 88 -2.42 28.72 5.05
CA ALA A 88 -3.48 29.34 5.83
C ALA A 88 -4.30 28.29 6.59
N LEU A 89 -4.61 28.60 7.85
CA LEU A 89 -5.23 27.71 8.84
C LEU A 89 -6.74 27.51 8.65
N ALA A 90 -7.36 28.16 7.66
CA ALA A 90 -8.78 28.01 7.30
C ALA A 90 -8.93 27.36 5.91
N PRO A 91 -8.52 26.09 5.76
CA PRO A 91 -8.20 25.52 4.45
C PRO A 91 -9.38 25.32 3.50
N SER A 92 -10.57 25.01 4.01
CA SER A 92 -11.77 24.76 3.20
C SER A 92 -12.23 26.00 2.43
N TYR A 93 -12.08 27.19 3.01
CA TYR A 93 -12.57 28.43 2.40
C TYR A 93 -11.67 29.01 1.31
N HIS A 94 -10.43 28.52 1.23
CA HIS A 94 -9.44 29.06 0.31
C HIS A 94 -9.22 28.19 -0.94
N ILE A 95 -9.85 27.02 -1.04
CA ILE A 95 -9.68 26.09 -2.17
C ILE A 95 -9.87 26.79 -3.53
N GLU A 96 -10.94 27.56 -3.70
CA GLU A 96 -11.20 28.27 -4.97
C GLU A 96 -10.20 29.39 -5.26
N THR A 97 -9.65 30.00 -4.21
CA THR A 97 -8.60 31.03 -4.34
C THR A 97 -7.26 30.40 -4.72
N ILE A 98 -6.91 29.27 -4.08
CA ILE A 98 -5.73 28.47 -4.42
C ILE A 98 -5.84 27.98 -5.87
N ARG A 99 -7.00 27.41 -6.26
CA ARG A 99 -7.25 26.97 -7.63
C ARG A 99 -7.07 28.11 -8.63
N TYR A 100 -7.65 29.28 -8.37
CA TYR A 100 -7.47 30.47 -9.20
C TYR A 100 -6.00 30.88 -9.32
N LEU A 101 -5.24 30.92 -8.21
CA LEU A 101 -3.82 31.26 -8.25
C LEU A 101 -2.99 30.25 -9.05
N ILE A 102 -3.31 28.95 -8.96
CA ILE A 102 -2.69 27.90 -9.78
C ILE A 102 -3.01 28.12 -11.27
N GLU A 103 -4.26 28.42 -11.62
CA GLU A 103 -4.64 28.70 -13.01
C GLU A 103 -3.90 29.91 -13.59
N MET A 104 -3.64 30.93 -12.76
CA MET A 104 -2.89 32.11 -13.16
C MET A 104 -1.39 31.84 -13.35
N ASN A 105 -0.77 31.00 -12.52
CA ASN A 105 0.61 30.53 -12.74
C ASN A 105 0.88 29.15 -12.09
N PRO A 106 0.74 28.05 -12.83
CA PRO A 106 0.93 26.71 -12.28
C PRO A 106 2.39 26.40 -11.88
N HIS A 107 3.38 27.11 -12.45
CA HIS A 107 4.80 26.91 -12.13
C HIS A 107 5.14 27.27 -10.68
N MET A 108 4.30 28.06 -10.02
CA MET A 108 4.50 28.41 -8.60
C MET A 108 4.32 27.22 -7.66
N LEU A 109 3.64 26.14 -8.09
CA LEU A 109 3.54 24.90 -7.32
C LEU A 109 4.91 24.24 -7.08
N LEU A 110 5.87 24.47 -7.98
CA LEU A 110 7.22 23.89 -7.94
C LEU A 110 8.26 24.81 -7.32
N LYS A 111 7.86 26.00 -6.84
CA LYS A 111 8.83 26.99 -6.37
C LYS A 111 9.39 26.57 -5.01
N ASP A 112 10.69 26.29 -4.99
CA ASP A 112 11.50 26.11 -3.78
C ASP A 112 11.88 27.47 -3.17
N TYR A 113 11.76 27.57 -1.84
CA TYR A 113 12.02 28.77 -1.04
C TYR A 113 13.31 28.68 -0.22
N GLY A 114 14.14 27.68 -0.46
CA GLY A 114 15.48 27.54 0.15
C GLY A 114 15.56 26.47 1.24
N SER A 115 14.45 25.84 1.59
CA SER A 115 14.37 24.68 2.50
C SER A 115 14.20 23.35 1.77
N GLY A 116 14.27 23.35 0.43
CA GLY A 116 14.02 22.17 -0.39
C GLY A 116 12.59 22.10 -0.89
N ILE A 117 12.33 21.14 -1.78
CA ILE A 117 11.05 21.02 -2.48
C ILE A 117 9.87 20.76 -1.52
N GLU A 118 10.12 20.19 -0.34
CA GLU A 118 9.14 19.99 0.74
C GLU A 118 8.45 21.30 1.18
N SER A 119 9.11 22.44 0.97
CA SER A 119 8.54 23.75 1.26
C SER A 119 7.74 24.36 0.11
N SER A 120 7.64 23.67 -1.03
CA SER A 120 6.88 24.18 -2.16
C SER A 120 5.38 24.16 -1.85
N PRO A 121 4.58 25.01 -2.53
CA PRO A 121 3.14 24.99 -2.32
C PRO A 121 2.54 23.62 -2.64
N LEU A 122 3.09 22.85 -3.59
CA LEU A 122 2.57 21.53 -3.93
C LEU A 122 2.56 20.56 -2.73
N TYR A 123 3.63 20.52 -1.94
CA TYR A 123 3.70 19.67 -0.73
C TYR A 123 2.89 20.26 0.41
N THR A 124 2.82 21.58 0.51
CA THR A 124 1.94 22.21 1.50
C THR A 124 0.48 21.79 1.28
N LEU A 125 0.05 21.59 0.02
CA LEU A 125 -1.30 21.09 -0.29
C LEU A 125 -1.53 19.63 0.13
N THR A 126 -0.49 18.79 0.22
CA THR A 126 -0.64 17.36 0.55
C THR A 126 -0.77 17.10 2.05
N LEU A 127 -0.35 18.06 2.88
CA LEU A 127 -0.39 17.97 4.36
C LEU A 127 -1.77 18.29 4.96
N ASP A 128 -2.71 18.78 4.17
CA ASP A 128 -4.00 19.28 4.65
C ASP A 128 -5.17 18.60 3.91
N TYR A 129 -6.13 18.07 4.69
CA TYR A 129 -7.27 17.32 4.15
C TYR A 129 -7.99 18.05 3.03
N ASN A 130 -8.38 19.29 3.27
CA ASN A 130 -9.22 20.03 2.34
C ASN A 130 -8.43 20.41 1.09
N LYS A 131 -7.14 20.75 1.25
CA LYS A 131 -6.27 21.16 0.15
C LYS A 131 -5.80 19.99 -0.70
N SER A 132 -5.64 18.80 -0.12
CA SER A 132 -5.20 17.60 -0.84
C SER A 132 -6.17 17.20 -1.96
N THR A 133 -7.45 17.58 -1.84
CA THR A 133 -8.48 17.41 -2.88
C THR A 133 -8.15 18.12 -4.19
N LEU A 134 -7.20 19.07 -4.17
CA LEU A 134 -6.69 19.72 -5.38
C LEU A 134 -5.69 18.85 -6.14
N LEU A 135 -5.05 17.84 -5.52
CA LEU A 135 -4.06 17.02 -6.22
C LEU A 135 -4.65 16.25 -7.41
N PRO A 136 -5.81 15.57 -7.34
CA PRO A 136 -6.44 14.98 -8.52
C PRO A 136 -6.70 16.01 -9.63
N TRP A 137 -7.14 17.22 -9.27
CA TRP A 137 -7.38 18.29 -10.24
C TRP A 137 -6.08 18.83 -10.87
N ILE A 138 -5.01 18.96 -10.08
CA ILE A 138 -3.67 19.34 -10.56
C ILE A 138 -3.13 18.26 -11.50
N ALA A 139 -3.28 16.98 -11.15
CA ALA A 139 -2.88 15.84 -11.96
C ALA A 139 -3.58 15.82 -13.32
N GLU A 140 -4.89 16.09 -13.34
CA GLU A 140 -5.70 16.14 -14.56
C GLU A 140 -5.31 17.31 -15.49
N ARG A 141 -5.09 18.51 -14.93
CA ARG A 141 -4.85 19.73 -15.73
C ARG A 141 -3.39 20.06 -16.00
N TYR A 142 -2.51 19.70 -15.09
CA TYR A 142 -1.09 20.06 -15.12
C TYR A 142 -0.19 18.85 -14.80
N PRO A 143 -0.34 17.71 -15.50
CA PRO A 143 0.43 16.49 -15.20
C PRO A 143 1.95 16.69 -15.25
N TRP A 144 2.42 17.65 -16.05
CA TRP A 144 3.83 18.02 -16.15
C TRP A 144 4.43 18.52 -14.82
N ILE A 145 3.60 19.01 -13.88
CA ILE A 145 4.03 19.41 -12.53
C ILE A 145 4.50 18.19 -11.75
N LEU A 146 3.71 17.10 -11.79
CA LEU A 146 4.05 15.85 -11.10
C LEU A 146 5.22 15.14 -11.79
N GLN A 147 5.35 15.28 -13.11
CA GLN A 147 6.48 14.76 -13.90
C GLN A 147 7.77 15.59 -13.75
N ASN A 148 7.74 16.69 -13.00
CA ASN A 148 8.93 17.48 -12.73
C ASN A 148 9.97 16.64 -11.97
N GLU A 149 11.26 16.80 -12.29
CA GLU A 149 12.33 16.02 -11.67
C GLU A 149 12.34 16.12 -10.13
N ALA A 150 12.03 17.29 -9.56
CA ALA A 150 11.96 17.44 -8.10
C ALA A 150 10.81 16.62 -7.50
N CYS A 151 9.63 16.62 -8.13
CA CYS A 151 8.50 15.78 -7.74
C CYS A 151 8.82 14.30 -7.93
N GLN A 152 9.51 13.90 -9.00
CA GLN A 152 9.88 12.50 -9.21
C GLN A 152 10.88 11.98 -8.18
N ARG A 153 11.75 12.85 -7.64
CA ARG A 153 12.66 12.50 -6.54
C ARG A 153 11.93 12.36 -5.20
N LEU A 154 10.92 13.20 -4.96
CA LEU A 154 10.13 13.17 -3.73
C LEU A 154 8.63 13.17 -4.07
N PRO A 155 7.99 12.07 -4.45
CA PRO A 155 6.64 12.14 -5.02
C PRO A 155 5.60 12.70 -4.03
N PRO A 156 4.95 13.86 -4.31
CA PRO A 156 4.03 14.51 -3.36
C PRO A 156 2.79 13.66 -3.07
N HIS A 157 2.42 12.76 -3.98
CA HIS A 157 1.31 11.84 -3.75
C HIS A 157 1.61 10.78 -2.66
N LEU A 158 2.87 10.57 -2.29
CA LEU A 158 3.22 9.71 -1.15
C LEU A 158 2.90 10.41 0.17
N GLU A 159 3.08 11.73 0.27
CA GLU A 159 2.56 12.51 1.41
C GLU A 159 1.04 12.45 1.47
N MET A 160 0.37 12.52 0.32
CA MET A 160 -1.10 12.36 0.27
C MET A 160 -1.54 10.95 0.71
N MET A 161 -0.76 9.90 0.40
CA MET A 161 -1.00 8.54 0.89
C MET A 161 -0.83 8.46 2.41
N GLU A 162 0.24 9.05 2.97
CA GLU A 162 0.41 9.12 4.44
C GLU A 162 -0.70 9.92 5.11
N SER A 163 -1.14 11.02 4.50
CA SER A 163 -2.30 11.76 4.97
C SER A 163 -3.57 10.90 4.95
N TYR A 164 -3.78 10.05 3.95
CA TYR A 164 -4.89 9.06 3.95
C TYR A 164 -4.79 8.08 5.13
N LEU A 165 -3.60 7.57 5.43
CA LEU A 165 -3.37 6.66 6.55
C LEU A 165 -3.60 7.29 7.94
N ASN A 166 -3.61 8.61 7.99
CA ASN A 166 -3.92 9.40 9.19
C ASN A 166 -5.33 10.00 9.15
N GLU A 167 -6.24 9.47 8.33
CA GLU A 167 -7.62 9.97 8.14
C GLU A 167 -7.71 11.43 7.64
N HIS A 168 -6.59 12.01 7.22
CA HIS A 168 -6.53 13.34 6.64
C HIS A 168 -6.80 13.35 5.14
N VAL A 169 -7.04 12.25 4.45
CA VAL A 169 -7.54 12.27 3.06
C VAL A 169 -8.55 11.15 2.89
N GLY A 170 -9.69 11.43 2.25
CA GLY A 170 -10.67 10.38 1.95
C GLY A 170 -10.18 9.42 0.87
N LEU A 171 -10.49 8.13 1.01
CA LEU A 171 -10.12 7.08 0.05
C LEU A 171 -10.54 7.41 -1.39
N GLU A 172 -11.73 7.99 -1.58
CA GLU A 172 -12.23 8.38 -2.91
C GLU A 172 -11.32 9.41 -3.59
N THR A 173 -10.81 10.38 -2.83
CA THR A 173 -9.90 11.42 -3.36
C THR A 173 -8.56 10.80 -3.78
N LEU A 174 -8.02 9.93 -2.93
CA LEU A 174 -6.77 9.22 -3.20
C LEU A 174 -6.90 8.28 -4.41
N ARG A 175 -8.00 7.53 -4.51
CA ARG A 175 -8.28 6.67 -5.67
C ARG A 175 -8.41 7.49 -6.94
N LYS A 176 -9.20 8.57 -6.91
CA LYS A 176 -9.36 9.47 -8.05
C LYS A 176 -8.02 10.02 -8.53
N PHE A 177 -7.10 10.36 -7.61
CA PHE A 177 -5.76 10.80 -7.98
C PHE A 177 -5.02 9.75 -8.82
N TYR A 178 -4.97 8.49 -8.37
CA TYR A 178 -4.26 7.44 -9.11
C TYR A 178 -4.99 7.02 -10.40
N GLU A 179 -6.31 7.21 -10.49
CA GLU A 179 -7.05 7.03 -11.74
C GLU A 179 -6.66 8.06 -12.80
N VAL A 180 -6.49 9.34 -12.42
CA VAL A 180 -6.05 10.39 -13.35
C VAL A 180 -4.54 10.44 -13.56
N TYR A 181 -3.75 9.92 -12.62
CA TYR A 181 -2.29 9.87 -12.65
C TYR A 181 -1.75 8.48 -12.30
N PRO A 182 -1.97 7.46 -13.16
CA PRO A 182 -1.58 6.08 -12.88
C PRO A 182 -0.05 5.90 -12.80
N GLN A 183 0.74 6.81 -13.39
CA GLN A 183 2.19 6.81 -13.27
C GLN A 183 2.64 6.96 -11.80
N GLY A 184 1.87 7.64 -10.95
CA GLY A 184 2.16 7.77 -9.52
C GLY A 184 2.26 6.44 -8.78
N LEU A 185 1.57 5.39 -9.24
CA LEU A 185 1.71 4.04 -8.65
C LEU A 185 3.10 3.44 -8.86
N ARG A 186 3.85 3.94 -9.84
CA ARG A 186 5.21 3.51 -10.19
C ARG A 186 6.29 4.43 -9.65
N GLU A 187 5.89 5.55 -9.05
CA GLU A 187 6.80 6.49 -8.41
C GLU A 187 7.05 6.00 -6.98
N LYS A 188 8.30 6.11 -6.52
CA LYS A 188 8.68 5.74 -5.16
C LYS A 188 9.63 6.77 -4.57
N HIS A 189 9.57 6.91 -3.26
CA HIS A 189 10.63 7.54 -2.49
C HIS A 189 11.62 6.48 -2.02
N GLU A 190 12.90 6.84 -1.87
CA GLU A 190 13.95 5.91 -1.39
C GLU A 190 13.59 5.32 -0.03
N ASP A 191 13.16 6.17 0.90
CA ASP A 191 12.82 5.77 2.26
C ASP A 191 11.38 5.29 2.43
N LYS A 192 10.43 5.76 1.60
CA LYS A 192 8.99 5.43 1.78
C LYS A 192 8.59 4.20 0.95
N GLY A 193 9.21 3.99 -0.20
CA GLY A 193 8.81 2.95 -1.15
C GLY A 193 7.70 3.39 -2.11
N TYR A 194 6.98 2.42 -2.64
CA TYR A 194 5.84 2.65 -3.55
C TYR A 194 4.56 2.94 -2.76
N PRO A 195 3.53 3.55 -3.37
CA PRO A 195 2.22 3.72 -2.72
C PRO A 195 1.67 2.42 -2.11
N LEU A 196 1.89 1.29 -2.79
CA LEU A 196 1.46 -0.02 -2.32
C LEU A 196 2.12 -0.39 -0.98
N SER A 197 3.44 -0.17 -0.82
CA SER A 197 4.12 -0.44 0.46
C SER A 197 3.72 0.56 1.54
N VAL A 198 3.65 1.85 1.19
CA VAL A 198 3.25 2.92 2.11
C VAL A 198 1.87 2.64 2.69
N SER A 199 0.94 2.10 1.90
CA SER A 199 -0.42 1.80 2.37
C SER A 199 -0.49 0.84 3.57
N LEU A 200 0.60 0.15 3.94
CA LEU A 200 0.69 -0.73 5.10
C LEU A 200 1.36 -0.10 6.33
N GLU A 201 1.80 1.17 6.27
CA GLU A 201 2.66 1.81 7.29
C GLU A 201 1.88 2.69 8.28
N GLY A 202 0.55 2.69 8.20
CA GLY A 202 -0.32 3.51 9.05
C GLY A 202 -0.77 2.81 10.34
N PRO A 203 -1.22 3.59 11.34
CA PRO A 203 -1.86 3.03 12.54
C PRO A 203 -3.22 2.41 12.24
N LEU A 204 -3.85 2.80 11.13
CA LEU A 204 -5.16 2.34 10.72
C LEU A 204 -5.07 1.12 9.82
N ALA A 205 -6.12 0.29 9.87
CA ALA A 205 -6.30 -0.80 8.95
C ALA A 205 -6.39 -0.24 7.51
N PRO A 206 -5.55 -0.72 6.57
CA PRO A 206 -5.66 -0.33 5.17
C PRO A 206 -6.97 -0.81 4.58
N ASP A 207 -7.45 -0.15 3.53
CA ASP A 207 -8.54 -0.67 2.71
C ASP A 207 -8.02 -1.78 1.78
N ALA A 208 -8.44 -3.03 2.03
CA ALA A 208 -7.96 -4.19 1.27
C ALA A 208 -8.34 -4.13 -0.22
N GLU A 209 -9.53 -3.62 -0.57
CA GLU A 209 -9.96 -3.52 -1.97
C GLU A 209 -9.12 -2.50 -2.74
N PHE A 210 -8.79 -1.38 -2.10
CA PHE A 210 -7.91 -0.38 -2.66
C PHE A 210 -6.48 -0.89 -2.78
N PHE A 211 -5.98 -1.64 -1.80
CA PHE A 211 -4.69 -2.35 -1.89
C PHE A 211 -4.67 -3.29 -3.10
N PHE A 212 -5.68 -4.14 -3.25
CA PHE A 212 -5.79 -5.05 -4.40
C PHE A 212 -5.80 -4.26 -5.70
N TRP A 213 -6.60 -3.20 -5.78
CA TRP A 213 -6.68 -2.36 -6.97
C TRP A 213 -5.30 -1.80 -7.34
N MET A 214 -4.55 -1.23 -6.39
CA MET A 214 -3.19 -0.72 -6.63
C MET A 214 -2.23 -1.82 -7.11
N ALA A 215 -2.27 -3.00 -6.46
CA ALA A 215 -1.42 -4.13 -6.84
C ALA A 215 -1.73 -4.63 -8.26
N HIS A 216 -2.99 -4.65 -8.68
CA HIS A 216 -3.35 -5.00 -10.06
C HIS A 216 -2.90 -3.93 -11.07
N GLN A 217 -2.93 -2.65 -10.71
CA GLN A 217 -2.47 -1.57 -11.60
C GLN A 217 -0.94 -1.58 -11.78
N TYR A 218 -0.17 -1.97 -10.76
CA TYR A 218 1.29 -2.09 -10.84
C TYR A 218 1.83 -3.28 -10.02
N PRO A 219 1.77 -4.51 -10.58
CA PRO A 219 2.14 -5.75 -9.89
C PRO A 219 3.59 -5.79 -9.40
N GLU A 220 4.52 -5.11 -10.08
CA GLU A 220 5.94 -5.09 -9.71
C GLU A 220 6.18 -4.45 -8.33
N ALA A 221 5.31 -3.54 -7.88
CA ALA A 221 5.41 -2.96 -6.55
C ALA A 221 5.22 -3.99 -5.43
N ALA A 222 4.48 -5.09 -5.67
CA ALA A 222 4.32 -6.16 -4.68
C ALA A 222 5.65 -6.88 -4.37
N TYR A 223 6.63 -6.83 -5.28
CA TYR A 223 7.95 -7.43 -5.11
C TYR A 223 8.99 -6.46 -4.55
N PHE A 224 8.59 -5.23 -4.22
CA PHE A 224 9.49 -4.26 -3.61
C PHE A 224 9.87 -4.69 -2.19
N LYS A 225 11.15 -4.49 -1.86
CA LYS A 225 11.67 -4.67 -0.51
C LYS A 225 12.05 -3.31 0.08
N LYS A 226 11.38 -2.92 1.15
CA LYS A 226 11.72 -1.72 1.94
C LYS A 226 12.59 -2.15 3.10
N ASN A 227 13.82 -1.64 3.19
CA ASN A 227 14.79 -2.09 4.21
C ASN A 227 14.91 -3.62 4.29
N SER A 228 14.99 -4.26 3.11
CA SER A 228 15.06 -5.72 2.94
C SER A 228 13.80 -6.51 3.35
N VAL A 229 12.76 -5.84 3.83
CA VAL A 229 11.46 -6.41 4.19
C VAL A 229 10.52 -6.42 2.98
N SER A 230 9.95 -7.59 2.66
CA SER A 230 8.95 -7.72 1.60
C SER A 230 7.57 -7.24 2.05
N ILE A 231 6.71 -6.88 1.12
CA ILE A 231 5.34 -6.42 1.44
C ILE A 231 4.52 -7.50 2.17
N LEU A 232 4.73 -8.78 1.84
CA LEU A 232 4.08 -9.90 2.52
C LEU A 232 4.59 -10.06 3.95
N TYR A 233 5.88 -9.83 4.20
CA TYR A 233 6.41 -9.81 5.56
C TYR A 233 5.74 -8.70 6.37
N THR A 234 5.67 -7.48 5.85
CA THR A 234 4.99 -6.36 6.53
C THR A 234 3.54 -6.69 6.84
N ALA A 235 2.79 -7.25 5.89
CA ALA A 235 1.40 -7.64 6.10
C ALA A 235 1.25 -8.76 7.15
N CYS A 236 2.11 -9.79 7.14
CA CYS A 236 2.11 -10.84 8.15
C CYS A 236 2.50 -10.32 9.55
N TYR A 237 3.46 -9.39 9.62
CA TYR A 237 3.85 -8.75 10.86
C TYR A 237 2.71 -7.90 11.44
N ALA A 238 2.08 -7.07 10.61
CA ALA A 238 0.90 -6.29 10.99
C ALA A 238 -0.29 -7.17 11.41
N LEU A 239 -0.50 -8.30 10.74
CA LEU A 239 -1.53 -9.28 11.13
C LEU A 239 -1.27 -9.86 12.52
N ALA A 240 -0.01 -10.15 12.87
CA ALA A 240 0.35 -10.70 14.18
C ALA A 240 0.24 -9.66 15.32
N LEU A 241 0.49 -8.37 15.04
CA LEU A 241 0.43 -7.32 16.05
C LEU A 241 -0.91 -6.60 16.17
N GLY A 242 -1.68 -6.58 15.08
CA GLY A 242 -2.82 -5.68 14.93
C GLY A 242 -3.99 -5.98 15.86
N GLU A 243 -4.82 -4.95 16.07
CA GLU A 243 -6.15 -5.11 16.66
C GLU A 243 -7.11 -5.82 15.69
N TYR A 244 -8.23 -6.35 16.19
CA TYR A 244 -9.17 -7.17 15.41
C TYR A 244 -9.60 -6.57 14.05
N GLN A 245 -9.85 -5.26 13.98
CA GLN A 245 -10.23 -4.60 12.72
C GLN A 245 -9.07 -4.57 11.70
N CYS A 246 -7.85 -4.35 12.16
CA CYS A 246 -6.64 -4.45 11.35
C CYS A 246 -6.41 -5.89 10.86
N MET A 247 -6.69 -6.88 11.71
CA MET A 247 -6.53 -8.29 11.35
C MET A 247 -7.37 -8.71 10.15
N LEU A 248 -8.64 -8.29 10.05
CA LEU A 248 -9.51 -8.67 8.92
C LEU A 248 -8.95 -8.17 7.58
N SER A 249 -8.54 -6.90 7.52
CA SER A 249 -7.95 -6.34 6.31
C SER A 249 -6.59 -6.96 5.99
N MET A 250 -5.71 -7.10 6.99
CA MET A 250 -4.41 -7.72 6.81
C MET A 250 -4.50 -9.19 6.39
N ASN A 251 -5.46 -9.95 6.91
CA ASN A 251 -5.72 -11.32 6.51
C ASN A 251 -6.17 -11.38 5.04
N ALA A 252 -7.05 -10.47 4.59
CA ALA A 252 -7.42 -10.35 3.18
C ALA A 252 -6.22 -10.00 2.29
N ILE A 253 -5.38 -9.05 2.71
CA ILE A 253 -4.13 -8.65 2.02
C ILE A 253 -3.14 -9.81 1.93
N CYS A 254 -2.92 -10.54 3.03
CA CYS A 254 -2.05 -11.72 3.04
C CYS A 254 -2.55 -12.80 2.07
N ARG A 255 -3.86 -13.12 2.07
CA ARG A 255 -4.44 -14.10 1.13
C ARG A 255 -4.18 -13.69 -0.32
N PHE A 256 -4.46 -12.44 -0.67
CA PHE A 256 -4.22 -11.90 -2.00
C PHE A 256 -2.75 -11.99 -2.42
N LEU A 257 -1.83 -11.58 -1.54
CA LEU A 257 -0.39 -11.64 -1.84
C LEU A 257 0.10 -13.09 -2.00
N ILE A 258 -0.40 -14.03 -1.20
CA ILE A 258 -0.03 -15.45 -1.33
C ILE A 258 -0.59 -16.06 -2.62
N SER A 259 -1.83 -15.72 -2.99
CA SER A 259 -2.48 -16.28 -4.19
C SER A 259 -1.94 -15.71 -5.50
N GLU A 260 -1.82 -14.38 -5.59
CA GLU A 260 -1.43 -13.69 -6.82
C GLU A 260 0.10 -13.53 -6.96
N HIS A 261 0.83 -13.53 -5.84
CA HIS A 261 2.27 -13.33 -5.80
C HIS A 261 2.98 -14.42 -4.98
N PRO A 262 2.80 -15.72 -5.32
CA PRO A 262 3.24 -16.84 -4.49
C PRO A 262 4.76 -16.91 -4.27
N THR A 263 5.58 -16.22 -5.06
CA THR A 263 7.03 -16.18 -4.82
C THR A 263 7.42 -15.31 -3.63
N LEU A 264 6.53 -14.42 -3.16
CA LEU A 264 6.76 -13.59 -1.96
C LEU A 264 6.95 -14.42 -0.69
N VAL A 265 6.32 -15.60 -0.60
CA VAL A 265 6.43 -16.49 0.57
C VAL A 265 7.86 -16.98 0.82
N ARG A 266 8.72 -16.90 -0.21
CA ARG A 266 10.13 -17.34 -0.18
C ARG A 266 11.11 -16.18 0.04
N GLN A 267 10.63 -14.94 0.05
CA GLN A 267 11.49 -13.78 0.23
C GLN A 267 11.89 -13.65 1.69
N THR A 268 13.19 -13.62 1.96
CA THR A 268 13.74 -13.37 3.29
C THR A 268 14.11 -11.90 3.48
N THR A 269 14.10 -11.45 4.73
CA THR A 269 14.84 -10.26 5.18
C THR A 269 16.35 -10.50 5.14
N ASP A 270 17.16 -9.48 5.47
CA ASP A 270 18.62 -9.62 5.55
C ASP A 270 19.06 -10.54 6.70
N GLU A 271 18.24 -10.64 7.74
CA GLU A 271 18.40 -11.56 8.88
C GLU A 271 17.91 -12.98 8.58
N GLY A 272 17.42 -13.24 7.36
CA GLY A 272 16.94 -14.56 6.93
C GLY A 272 15.48 -14.86 7.30
N TYR A 273 14.71 -13.89 7.80
CA TYR A 273 13.34 -14.13 8.21
C TYR A 273 12.39 -14.21 7.00
N LEU A 274 11.68 -15.34 6.88
CA LEU A 274 10.48 -15.47 6.02
C LEU A 274 9.24 -14.86 6.68
N PRO A 275 8.19 -14.49 5.90
CA PRO A 275 6.93 -13.96 6.44
C PRO A 275 6.27 -14.84 7.51
N ILE A 276 6.36 -16.17 7.38
CA ILE A 276 5.77 -17.09 8.37
C ILE A 276 6.37 -16.96 9.77
N HIS A 277 7.61 -16.48 9.91
CA HIS A 277 8.25 -16.33 11.22
C HIS A 277 7.54 -15.28 12.08
N THR A 278 7.03 -14.20 11.47
CA THR A 278 6.34 -13.13 12.20
C THR A 278 5.03 -13.59 12.83
N LEU A 279 4.45 -14.69 12.31
CA LEU A 279 3.17 -15.25 12.77
C LEU A 279 3.34 -16.16 14.00
N THR A 280 4.56 -16.63 14.26
CA THR A 280 4.83 -17.74 15.21
C THR A 280 4.37 -17.46 16.64
N THR A 281 4.40 -16.19 17.06
CA THR A 281 4.01 -15.76 18.41
C THR A 281 2.49 -15.71 18.60
N ARG A 282 1.71 -15.74 17.51
CA ARG A 282 0.26 -15.51 17.49
C ARG A 282 -0.52 -16.61 16.76
N CYS A 283 0.10 -17.78 16.54
CA CYS A 283 -0.56 -18.94 15.93
C CYS A 283 -1.73 -19.54 16.76
N HIS A 284 -2.15 -18.92 17.86
CA HIS A 284 -3.42 -19.26 18.54
C HIS A 284 -4.62 -18.51 17.94
N GLN A 285 -4.38 -17.44 17.18
CA GLN A 285 -5.45 -16.64 16.58
C GLN A 285 -5.91 -17.26 15.25
N PRO A 286 -7.23 -17.44 15.02
CA PRO A 286 -7.75 -18.13 13.82
C PRO A 286 -7.24 -17.53 12.51
N MET A 287 -7.21 -16.19 12.40
CA MET A 287 -6.76 -15.50 11.18
C MET A 287 -5.26 -15.67 10.92
N VAL A 288 -4.45 -15.75 11.98
CA VAL A 288 -3.01 -15.99 11.88
C VAL A 288 -2.74 -17.44 11.48
N GLN A 289 -3.46 -18.39 12.09
CA GLN A 289 -3.41 -19.82 11.75
C GLN A 289 -3.70 -20.06 10.28
N GLU A 290 -4.74 -19.41 9.76
CA GLU A 290 -5.11 -19.52 8.36
C GLU A 290 -3.99 -19.05 7.42
N ILE A 291 -3.41 -17.87 7.68
CA ILE A 291 -2.31 -17.38 6.85
C ILE A 291 -1.08 -18.28 6.98
N ALA A 292 -0.78 -18.79 8.18
CA ALA A 292 0.31 -19.75 8.37
C ALA A 292 0.08 -21.06 7.59
N VAL A 293 -1.15 -21.58 7.53
CA VAL A 293 -1.52 -22.74 6.69
C VAL A 293 -1.27 -22.43 5.22
N LEU A 294 -1.73 -21.28 4.71
CA LEU A 294 -1.53 -20.88 3.32
C LEU A 294 -0.03 -20.75 2.97
N LEU A 295 0.77 -20.18 3.87
CA LEU A 295 2.23 -20.08 3.70
C LEU A 295 2.90 -21.46 3.67
N LEU A 296 2.50 -22.38 4.55
CA LEU A 296 3.00 -23.76 4.57
C LEU A 296 2.60 -24.53 3.30
N GLN A 297 1.39 -24.34 2.78
CA GLN A 297 0.95 -24.94 1.53
C GLN A 297 1.76 -24.41 0.34
N ALA A 298 2.05 -23.11 0.31
CA ALA A 298 2.82 -22.49 -0.77
C ALA A 298 4.34 -22.81 -0.72
N TYR A 299 4.89 -23.02 0.48
CA TYR A 299 6.30 -23.34 0.66
C TYR A 299 6.55 -24.23 1.90
N PRO A 300 6.28 -25.54 1.82
CA PRO A 300 6.38 -26.44 2.97
C PRO A 300 7.80 -26.59 3.50
N GLU A 301 8.83 -26.44 2.66
CA GLU A 301 10.23 -26.49 3.09
C GLU A 301 10.65 -25.29 3.96
N CYS A 302 9.80 -24.25 4.09
CA CYS A 302 10.10 -23.08 4.93
C CYS A 302 10.43 -23.47 6.38
N VAL A 303 9.87 -24.57 6.89
CA VAL A 303 10.13 -25.08 8.25
C VAL A 303 11.61 -25.39 8.52
N HIS A 304 12.43 -25.55 7.47
CA HIS A 304 13.87 -25.79 7.58
C HIS A 304 14.71 -24.52 7.43
N VAL A 305 14.09 -23.39 7.11
CA VAL A 305 14.79 -22.11 7.01
C VAL A 305 15.09 -21.62 8.41
N MET A 306 16.38 -21.40 8.69
CA MET A 306 16.84 -20.92 9.99
C MET A 306 16.54 -19.43 10.10
N ALA A 307 15.78 -19.06 11.12
CA ALA A 307 15.55 -17.68 11.52
C ALA A 307 16.73 -17.15 12.36
N GLY A 308 16.94 -15.84 12.38
CA GLY A 308 17.75 -15.18 13.42
C GLY A 308 17.13 -15.31 14.82
N ALA A 309 17.74 -14.69 15.84
CA ALA A 309 17.40 -14.90 17.25
C ALA A 309 16.01 -14.39 17.69
N GLU A 310 15.39 -13.48 16.94
CA GLU A 310 14.10 -12.85 17.31
C GLU A 310 12.89 -13.80 17.30
N TYR A 311 12.85 -14.78 16.40
CA TYR A 311 11.72 -15.70 16.28
C TYR A 311 12.13 -17.14 16.60
N PRO A 312 11.23 -17.94 17.22
CA PRO A 312 11.50 -19.35 17.44
C PRO A 312 11.67 -20.08 16.10
N ALA A 313 12.49 -21.13 16.10
CA ALA A 313 12.61 -22.00 14.95
C ALA A 313 11.23 -22.61 14.64
N LEU A 314 10.78 -22.57 13.39
CA LEU A 314 9.45 -23.04 12.99
C LEU A 314 9.11 -24.46 13.49
N PRO A 315 10.04 -25.45 13.50
CA PRO A 315 9.74 -26.79 14.01
C PRO A 315 9.46 -26.87 15.52
N THR A 316 9.82 -25.85 16.29
CA THR A 316 9.55 -25.79 17.74
C THR A 316 8.21 -25.14 18.07
N VAL A 317 7.55 -24.51 17.09
CA VAL A 317 6.23 -23.89 17.28
C VAL A 317 5.17 -24.98 17.23
N ARG A 318 4.43 -25.19 18.33
CA ARG A 318 3.45 -26.29 18.49
C ARG A 318 2.45 -26.36 17.34
N PHE A 319 1.91 -25.21 16.91
CA PHE A 319 1.00 -25.14 15.77
C PHE A 319 1.64 -25.68 14.48
N ILE A 320 2.83 -25.19 14.12
CA ILE A 320 3.56 -25.63 12.93
C ILE A 320 3.93 -27.11 13.01
N GLN A 321 4.35 -27.59 14.19
CA GLN A 321 4.69 -28.99 14.42
C GLN A 321 3.53 -29.96 14.10
N GLN A 322 2.29 -29.56 14.42
CA GLN A 322 1.10 -30.37 14.19
C GLN A 322 0.56 -30.24 12.76
N ILE A 323 0.60 -29.03 12.19
CA ILE A 323 0.04 -28.73 10.87
C ILE A 323 0.97 -29.18 9.73
N HIS A 324 2.29 -28.96 9.83
CA HIS A 324 3.21 -29.22 8.71
C HIS A 324 3.15 -30.67 8.17
N PRO A 325 3.10 -31.74 9.00
CA PRO A 325 2.94 -33.11 8.50
C PRO A 325 1.64 -33.33 7.72
N LEU A 326 0.54 -32.68 8.12
CA LEU A 326 -0.75 -32.77 7.41
C LEU A 326 -0.66 -32.06 6.06
N ILE A 327 -0.04 -30.88 6.00
CA ILE A 327 0.21 -30.15 4.74
C ILE A 327 1.07 -30.97 3.78
N ARG A 328 2.13 -31.62 4.28
CA ARG A 328 2.94 -32.53 3.45
C ARG A 328 2.11 -33.66 2.84
N GLN A 329 1.24 -34.29 3.62
CA GLN A 329 0.36 -35.36 3.11
C GLN A 329 -0.67 -34.84 2.09
N GLU A 330 -1.19 -33.62 2.28
CA GLU A 330 -2.09 -32.98 1.31
C GLU A 330 -1.37 -32.76 -0.03
N ILE A 331 -0.17 -32.19 0.01
CA ILE A 331 0.65 -31.93 -1.19
C ILE A 331 1.01 -33.24 -1.92
N GLU A 332 1.45 -34.28 -1.19
CA GLU A 332 1.73 -35.60 -1.76
C GLU A 332 0.48 -36.20 -2.45
N THR A 333 -0.69 -36.01 -1.86
CA THR A 333 -1.97 -36.47 -2.44
C THR A 333 -2.30 -35.71 -3.73
N ASP A 334 -2.07 -34.40 -3.77
CA ASP A 334 -2.28 -33.59 -4.97
C ASP A 334 -1.30 -33.92 -6.09
N GLU A 335 -0.04 -34.19 -5.75
CA GLU A 335 0.97 -34.68 -6.70
C GLU A 335 0.54 -36.02 -7.32
N GLU A 336 0.09 -36.98 -6.50
CA GLU A 336 -0.39 -38.27 -6.97
C GLU A 336 -1.62 -38.14 -7.91
N ILE A 337 -2.58 -37.28 -7.56
CA ILE A 337 -3.74 -36.98 -8.42
C ILE A 337 -3.28 -36.44 -9.78
N SER A 338 -2.33 -35.49 -9.77
CA SER A 338 -1.79 -34.87 -10.98
C SER A 338 -1.05 -35.88 -11.85
N GLU A 339 -0.19 -36.72 -11.26
CA GLU A 339 0.55 -37.76 -11.97
C GLU A 339 -0.36 -38.79 -12.62
N LEU A 340 -1.37 -39.29 -11.89
CA LEU A 340 -2.34 -40.24 -12.43
C LEU A 340 -3.19 -39.65 -13.56
N SER A 341 -3.64 -38.40 -13.40
CA SER A 341 -4.40 -37.69 -14.43
C SER A 341 -3.57 -37.53 -15.71
N LYS A 342 -2.30 -37.12 -15.57
CA LYS A 342 -1.36 -36.98 -16.69
C LYS A 342 -1.04 -38.31 -17.35
N ALA A 343 -0.81 -39.37 -16.56
CA ALA A 343 -0.58 -40.72 -17.08
C ALA A 343 -1.77 -41.22 -17.89
N SER A 344 -2.99 -41.00 -17.39
CA SER A 344 -4.24 -41.37 -18.07
C SER A 344 -4.38 -40.66 -19.42
N GLN A 345 -4.15 -39.34 -19.44
CA GLN A 345 -4.16 -38.55 -20.67
C GLN A 345 -3.10 -39.03 -21.68
N ASN A 346 -1.89 -39.35 -21.21
CA ASN A 346 -0.80 -39.83 -22.06
C ASN A 346 -1.12 -41.19 -22.69
N ILE A 347 -1.68 -42.13 -21.92
CA ILE A 347 -2.07 -43.45 -22.43
C ILE A 347 -3.20 -43.32 -23.45
N SER A 348 -4.19 -42.45 -23.19
CA SER A 348 -5.27 -42.14 -24.13
C SER A 348 -4.76 -41.53 -25.44
N THR A 349 -3.82 -40.59 -25.35
CA THR A 349 -3.16 -40.00 -26.52
C THR A 349 -2.39 -41.05 -27.32
N ALA A 350 -1.64 -41.92 -26.64
CA ALA A 350 -0.88 -43.00 -27.28
C ALA A 350 -1.81 -44.00 -27.99
N ALA A 351 -2.93 -44.36 -27.37
CA ALA A 351 -3.94 -45.21 -27.98
C ALA A 351 -4.53 -44.58 -29.25
N ALA A 352 -4.86 -43.28 -29.23
CA ALA A 352 -5.38 -42.56 -30.40
C ALA A 352 -4.36 -42.51 -31.57
N LEU A 353 -3.08 -42.28 -31.27
CA LEU A 353 -2.01 -42.26 -32.29
C LEU A 353 -1.75 -43.64 -32.91
N SER A 354 -2.07 -44.73 -32.21
CA SER A 354 -1.87 -46.10 -32.71
C SER A 354 -2.78 -46.49 -33.89
N ILE A 355 -3.87 -45.73 -34.13
CA ILE A 355 -4.90 -46.04 -35.12
C ILE A 355 -4.41 -45.83 -36.57
N GLY A 356 -3.30 -45.11 -36.78
CA GLY A 356 -2.82 -44.69 -38.11
C GLY A 356 -1.95 -45.68 -38.90
N HIS A 357 -1.63 -46.88 -38.39
CA HIS A 357 -0.73 -47.82 -39.08
C HIS A 357 -1.46 -48.99 -39.76
N GLU A 358 -1.45 -49.02 -41.10
CA GLU A 358 -2.14 -50.01 -41.96
C GLU A 358 -1.45 -51.39 -42.07
N SER A 359 -1.02 -51.98 -40.95
CA SER A 359 -0.60 -53.40 -40.96
C SER A 359 -1.56 -54.26 -40.13
N ASN A 360 -1.80 -55.51 -40.54
CA ASN A 360 -2.67 -56.43 -39.81
C ASN A 360 -2.23 -56.63 -38.34
N HIS A 361 -0.94 -56.50 -38.04
CA HIS A 361 -0.43 -56.52 -36.67
C HIS A 361 -0.71 -55.21 -35.92
N ALA A 362 -0.61 -54.06 -36.59
CA ALA A 362 -0.91 -52.76 -35.99
C ALA A 362 -2.38 -52.63 -35.56
N ALA A 363 -3.33 -53.26 -36.27
CA ALA A 363 -4.73 -53.28 -35.86
C ALA A 363 -4.96 -53.97 -34.50
N LEU A 364 -4.28 -55.10 -34.25
CA LEU A 364 -4.36 -55.81 -32.96
C LEU A 364 -3.72 -55.00 -31.83
N PHE A 365 -2.54 -54.43 -32.08
CA PHE A 365 -1.88 -53.56 -31.09
C PHE A 365 -2.74 -52.32 -30.79
N SER A 366 -3.33 -51.69 -31.79
CA SER A 366 -4.20 -50.53 -31.60
C SER A 366 -5.43 -50.87 -30.74
N CYS A 367 -6.08 -52.01 -30.99
CA CYS A 367 -7.19 -52.48 -30.15
C CYS A 367 -6.76 -52.74 -28.71
N LEU A 368 -5.62 -53.41 -28.50
CA LEU A 368 -5.07 -53.67 -27.15
C LEU A 368 -4.72 -52.38 -26.41
N PHE A 369 -4.08 -51.42 -27.09
CA PHE A 369 -3.77 -50.11 -26.51
C PHE A 369 -5.04 -49.31 -26.18
N GLY A 370 -6.06 -49.39 -27.03
CA GLY A 370 -7.38 -48.81 -26.76
C GLY A 370 -8.00 -49.37 -25.48
N SER A 371 -8.10 -50.69 -25.36
CA SER A 371 -8.64 -51.33 -24.14
C SER A 371 -7.80 -51.04 -22.90
N LEU A 372 -6.46 -51.05 -23.01
CA LEU A 372 -5.58 -50.67 -21.91
C LEU A 372 -5.83 -49.23 -21.47
N SER A 373 -6.01 -48.31 -22.42
CA SER A 373 -6.33 -46.92 -22.13
C SER A 373 -7.66 -46.77 -21.42
N GLU A 374 -8.70 -47.47 -21.86
CA GLU A 374 -10.02 -47.43 -21.22
C GLU A 374 -9.97 -47.99 -19.79
N VAL A 375 -9.27 -49.12 -19.60
CA VAL A 375 -9.12 -49.75 -18.29
C VAL A 375 -8.31 -48.87 -17.35
N PHE A 376 -7.15 -48.37 -17.80
CA PHE A 376 -6.31 -47.49 -17.00
C PHE A 376 -7.06 -46.20 -16.65
N GLY A 377 -7.71 -45.56 -17.62
CA GLY A 377 -8.47 -44.34 -17.39
C GLY A 377 -9.63 -44.53 -16.42
N SER A 378 -10.35 -45.65 -16.53
CA SER A 378 -11.43 -45.98 -15.59
C SER A 378 -10.90 -46.24 -14.18
N TRP A 379 -9.81 -46.99 -14.06
CA TRP A 379 -9.16 -47.27 -12.77
C TRP A 379 -8.59 -46.00 -12.14
N SER A 380 -7.86 -45.18 -12.90
CA SER A 380 -7.25 -43.94 -12.39
C SER A 380 -8.34 -42.97 -11.91
N ASN A 381 -9.42 -42.83 -12.68
CA ASN A 381 -10.53 -41.97 -12.30
C ASN A 381 -11.24 -42.48 -11.03
N LEU A 382 -11.48 -43.79 -10.93
CA LEU A 382 -12.07 -44.37 -9.72
C LEU A 382 -11.17 -44.17 -8.50
N TYR A 383 -9.86 -44.40 -8.65
CA TYR A 383 -8.89 -44.24 -7.56
C TYR A 383 -8.76 -42.78 -7.10
N ILE A 384 -8.68 -41.84 -8.05
CA ILE A 384 -8.69 -40.40 -7.75
C ILE A 384 -9.97 -40.04 -6.99
N CYS A 385 -11.14 -40.40 -7.51
CA CYS A 385 -12.43 -40.00 -6.93
C CYS A 385 -12.71 -40.62 -5.56
N GLU A 386 -12.53 -41.93 -5.41
CA GLU A 386 -12.95 -42.66 -4.21
C GLU A 386 -11.88 -42.68 -3.11
N VAL A 387 -10.59 -42.63 -3.49
CA VAL A 387 -9.48 -42.79 -2.53
C VAL A 387 -8.77 -41.46 -2.28
N LEU A 388 -8.23 -40.84 -3.33
CA LEU A 388 -7.36 -39.66 -3.15
C LEU A 388 -8.16 -38.42 -2.72
N LEU A 389 -9.32 -38.15 -3.32
CA LEU A 389 -10.17 -37.04 -2.90
C LEU A 389 -10.76 -37.24 -1.49
N ALA A 390 -11.11 -38.48 -1.12
CA ALA A 390 -11.57 -38.80 0.23
C ALA A 390 -10.45 -38.60 1.27
N ARG A 391 -9.23 -39.05 0.97
CA ARG A 391 -8.04 -38.83 1.79
C ARG A 391 -7.75 -37.33 1.95
N LYS A 392 -7.76 -36.57 0.85
CA LYS A 392 -7.56 -35.11 0.87
C LYS A 392 -8.59 -34.42 1.78
N LYS A 393 -9.87 -34.77 1.65
CA LYS A 393 -10.93 -34.24 2.51
C LYS A 393 -10.67 -34.54 3.98
N GLN A 394 -10.27 -35.78 4.32
CA GLN A 394 -9.94 -36.15 5.69
C GLN A 394 -8.75 -35.33 6.23
N ILE A 395 -7.71 -35.09 5.42
CA ILE A 395 -6.56 -34.26 5.82
C ILE A 395 -7.02 -32.82 6.11
N GLN A 396 -7.88 -32.25 5.26
CA GLN A 396 -8.42 -30.90 5.46
C GLN A 396 -9.30 -30.78 6.72
N GLU A 397 -10.09 -31.81 7.03
CA GLU A 397 -10.84 -31.91 8.29
C GLU A 397 -9.89 -31.93 9.49
N LEU A 398 -8.82 -32.73 9.44
CA LEU A 398 -7.79 -32.78 10.50
C LEU A 398 -7.05 -31.45 10.69
N ILE A 399 -6.72 -30.75 9.60
CA ILE A 399 -6.13 -29.40 9.67
C ILE A 399 -7.08 -28.45 10.38
N THR A 400 -8.35 -28.46 9.98
CA THR A 400 -9.40 -27.60 10.57
C THR A 400 -9.59 -27.89 12.06
N ASP A 401 -9.64 -29.16 12.45
CA ASP A 401 -9.81 -29.56 13.85
C ASP A 401 -8.56 -29.22 14.69
N THR A 402 -7.36 -29.31 14.10
CA THR A 402 -6.11 -28.91 14.76
C THR A 402 -6.09 -27.40 15.03
N CYS A 403 -6.50 -26.58 14.06
CA CYS A 403 -6.64 -25.13 14.22
C CYS A 403 -7.58 -24.80 15.40
N ARG A 404 -8.81 -25.34 15.38
CA ARG A 404 -9.81 -25.14 16.45
C ARG A 404 -9.32 -25.54 17.84
N THR A 405 -8.59 -26.64 17.93
CA THR A 405 -8.08 -27.15 19.23
C THR A 405 -7.04 -26.21 19.82
N LEU A 406 -6.25 -25.52 18.99
CA LEU A 406 -5.20 -24.61 19.43
C LEU A 406 -5.69 -23.18 19.70
N GLU A 407 -6.91 -22.84 19.26
CA GLU A 407 -7.57 -21.57 19.60
C GLU A 407 -7.95 -21.51 21.09
N THR A 408 -8.35 -22.62 21.70
CA THR A 408 -8.86 -22.69 23.08
C THR A 408 -7.77 -22.78 24.16
N ASP A 409 -6.53 -23.13 23.78
CA ASP A 409 -5.43 -23.36 24.74
C ASP A 409 -4.83 -22.05 25.32
N TYR A 410 -5.31 -20.88 24.87
CA TYR A 410 -4.78 -19.55 25.20
C TYR A 410 -5.79 -18.61 25.89
N GLU A 411 -6.91 -19.14 26.41
CA GLU A 411 -7.80 -18.33 27.27
C GLU A 411 -6.97 -17.71 28.39
N GLU A 412 -7.00 -16.37 28.43
CA GLU A 412 -6.13 -15.49 29.18
C GLU A 412 -6.04 -15.90 30.66
N SER A 413 -4.83 -16.23 31.07
CA SER A 413 -4.39 -16.01 32.45
C SER A 413 -4.29 -14.48 32.61
N ASP A 414 -5.43 -13.81 32.75
CA ASP A 414 -5.61 -12.36 32.99
C ASP A 414 -5.03 -11.87 34.34
N ASP A 415 -4.09 -12.62 34.92
CA ASP A 415 -3.49 -12.37 36.23
C ASP A 415 -2.10 -11.67 36.14
N ASP A 416 -1.76 -11.06 35.00
CA ASP A 416 -0.67 -10.06 34.97
C ASP A 416 -1.24 -8.73 35.50
N GLU A 417 -1.53 -8.71 36.80
CA GLU A 417 -1.55 -7.50 37.60
C GLU A 417 -0.23 -6.77 37.33
N SER A 418 -0.29 -5.71 36.53
CA SER A 418 0.78 -4.74 36.43
C SER A 418 0.97 -4.15 37.82
N ASP A 419 1.91 -4.73 38.57
CA ASP A 419 2.56 -4.08 39.72
C ASP A 419 3.21 -2.80 39.18
N ASP A 420 2.39 -1.75 39.07
CA ASP A 420 2.81 -0.36 39.03
C ASP A 420 3.50 -0.10 40.38
N GLU A 421 4.75 -0.54 40.51
CA GLU A 421 5.68 -0.03 41.51
C GLU A 421 5.83 1.47 41.20
N GLN A 422 4.98 2.27 41.86
CA GLN A 422 5.17 3.70 42.04
C GLN A 422 6.52 3.89 42.71
N ASP A 423 7.53 4.18 41.89
CA ASP A 423 8.81 4.71 42.33
C ASP A 423 8.55 6.14 42.83
N ASP A 424 8.22 6.24 44.11
CA ASP A 424 8.24 7.46 44.92
C ASP A 424 9.65 8.06 44.90
N ASN A 425 10.00 8.80 43.86
CA ASN A 425 11.12 9.73 43.89
C ASN A 425 10.64 11.07 44.47
N ASP A 426 10.51 11.07 45.80
CA ASP A 426 10.79 12.23 46.63
C ASP A 426 12.27 12.60 46.43
N ASP A 427 12.54 13.68 45.69
CA ASP A 427 13.85 14.35 45.75
C ASP A 427 13.69 15.87 45.61
N ASP A 428 13.55 16.49 46.79
CA ASP A 428 14.32 17.63 47.27
C ASP A 428 14.52 18.89 46.39
N LEU A 429 13.74 19.91 46.77
CA LEU A 429 14.23 21.21 47.25
C LEU A 429 15.60 21.70 46.73
N ILE A 430 15.59 22.69 45.83
CA ILE A 430 16.64 23.72 45.81
C ILE A 430 15.98 25.11 45.74
N ASP A 431 16.09 25.83 46.84
CA ASP A 431 16.03 27.30 46.95
C ASP A 431 17.20 27.93 46.18
N ASP A 432 16.91 28.87 45.26
CA ASP A 432 17.48 30.24 45.18
C ASP A 432 17.04 30.98 43.90
#